data_AF-A0A2P6WKL2-F1
#
_entry.id   AF-A0A2P6WKL2-F1
#
_cell.length_a   1.000
_cell.length_b   1.000
_cell.length_c   1.000
_cell.angle_alpha   90.00
_cell.angle_beta   90.00
_cell.angle_gamma   90.00
#
_symmetry.space_group_name_H-M   'P 1'
#
loop_
_entity.id
_entity.type
_entity.pdbx_description
1 polymer ?
#
loop_
_entity_poly.entity_id
_entity_poly.type
_entity_poly.pdbx_seq_one_letter_code
_entity_poly.pdbx_strand_id
1 'polypeptide(L)' 'MHNANVSKCANPECKQEFKQLGKGKVFVRPVPKNSAGLTQKTLWLCPACAKIYDLRYDRHKQEFTLVHLRRTA' A
#
# COMPACT_ATOMS: atom_id res chain seq x y z
N MET A 1 19.75 -5.17 -3.01
CA MET A 1 18.37 -5.37 -2.51
C MET A 1 17.77 -4.00 -2.26
N HIS A 2 16.77 -3.58 -3.05
CA HIS A 2 16.18 -2.24 -2.90
C HIS A 2 15.17 -2.25 -1.74
N ASN A 3 15.54 -1.64 -0.61
CA ASN A 3 14.67 -1.47 0.56
C ASN A 3 13.49 -0.56 0.23
N ALA A 4 12.31 -1.15 0.03
CA ALA A 4 11.07 -0.39 0.02
C ALA A 4 10.69 -0.06 1.47
N ASN A 5 11.04 1.15 1.93
CA ASN A 5 10.73 1.63 3.28
C ASN A 5 9.21 1.81 3.46
N VAL A 6 8.55 0.79 3.98
CA VAL A 6 7.21 0.92 4.53
C VAL A 6 7.36 1.32 5.99
N SER A 7 7.15 2.59 6.30
CA SER A 7 7.28 3.12 7.67
C SER A 7 5.92 3.38 8.34
N LYS A 8 4.86 3.61 7.57
CA LYS A 8 3.53 4.01 8.08
C LYS A 8 2.37 3.39 7.32
N CYS A 9 1.21 3.38 7.94
CA CYS A 9 -0.05 3.01 7.32
C CYS A 9 -0.35 3.92 6.12
N ALA A 10 -0.83 3.34 5.02
CA ALA A 10 -1.18 4.04 3.79
C ALA A 10 -2.52 4.79 3.88
N ASN A 11 -3.31 4.58 4.94
CA ASN A 11 -4.44 5.46 5.24
C ASN A 11 -3.89 6.77 5.84
N PRO A 12 -4.08 7.93 5.18
CA PRO A 12 -3.52 9.22 5.64
C PRO A 12 -4.05 9.65 7.01
N GLU A 13 -5.24 9.20 7.40
CA GLU A 13 -5.83 9.48 8.71
C GLU A 13 -5.30 8.55 9.81
N CYS A 14 -4.61 7.46 9.43
CA CYS A 14 -4.05 6.49 10.35
C CYS A 14 -2.56 6.79 10.60
N LYS A 15 -2.21 7.07 11.86
CA LYS A 15 -0.83 7.36 12.27
C LYS A 15 -0.05 6.11 12.70
N GLN A 16 -0.56 4.91 12.42
CA GLN A 16 0.08 3.69 12.88
C GLN A 16 1.37 3.39 12.09
N GLU A 17 2.42 3.05 12.81
CA GLU A 17 3.73 2.72 12.27
C GLU A 17 3.85 1.24 11.91
N PHE A 18 4.65 0.94 10.89
CA PHE A 18 4.97 -0.43 10.52
C PHE A 18 6.00 -1.00 11.50
N LYS A 19 5.53 -1.71 12.53
CA LYS A 19 6.39 -2.25 13.59
C LYS A 19 6.76 -3.71 13.42
N GLN A 20 5.98 -4.49 12.68
CA GLN A 20 6.17 -5.94 12.60
C GLN A 20 5.69 -6.51 11.26
N LEU A 21 6.53 -7.36 10.65
CA LEU A 21 6.18 -8.17 9.49
C LEU A 21 5.05 -9.16 9.84
N GLY A 22 4.10 -9.36 8.92
CA GLY A 22 2.99 -10.31 9.08
C GLY A 22 1.72 -9.75 9.71
N LYS A 23 1.72 -8.52 10.23
CA LYS A 23 0.48 -7.83 10.65
C LYS A 23 0.00 -6.85 9.58
N GLY A 24 -1.30 -6.86 9.30
CA GLY A 24 -1.92 -5.97 8.31
C GLY A 24 -1.80 -6.52 6.89
N LYS A 25 -1.93 -5.65 5.89
CA LYS A 25 -1.93 -6.01 4.48
C LYS A 25 -0.88 -5.20 3.72
N VAL A 26 0.07 -5.89 3.10
CA VAL A 26 1.13 -5.28 2.30
C VAL A 26 0.74 -5.35 0.82
N PHE A 27 0.95 -4.25 0.11
CA PHE A 27 0.70 -4.12 -1.31
C PHE A 27 2.01 -3.81 -1.99
N VAL A 28 2.45 -4.68 -2.91
CA VAL A 28 3.69 -4.51 -3.66
C VAL A 28 3.34 -4.42 -5.13
N ARG A 29 3.81 -3.39 -5.83
CA ARG A 29 3.62 -3.25 -7.27
C ARG A 29 4.89 -2.75 -7.94
N PRO A 30 5.33 -3.37 -9.05
CA PRO A 30 6.32 -2.76 -9.91
C PRO A 30 5.69 -1.53 -10.58
N VAL A 31 6.38 -0.39 -10.51
CA VAL A 31 6.04 0.87 -11.18
C VAL A 31 7.22 1.29 -12.06
N PRO A 32 6.99 1.86 -13.25
CA PRO A 32 8.07 2.33 -14.10
C PRO A 32 8.88 3.42 -13.39
N LYS A 33 10.20 3.31 -13.41
CA LYS A 33 11.13 4.38 -13.02
C LYS A 33 11.72 4.93 -14.31
N ASN A 34 11.57 6.24 -14.54
CA ASN A 34 12.00 6.96 -15.75
C ASN A 34 13.21 6.31 -16.44
N SER A 35 13.02 5.91 -17.70
CA SER A 35 14.00 5.44 -18.70
C SER A 35 15.06 4.41 -18.28
N ALA A 36 15.06 3.89 -17.05
CA ALA A 36 16.16 3.11 -16.50
C ALA A 36 15.74 1.85 -15.71
N GLY A 37 14.44 1.52 -15.64
CA GLY A 37 13.98 0.23 -15.10
C GLY A 37 12.65 0.27 -14.36
N LEU A 38 12.31 -0.84 -13.71
CA LEU A 38 11.15 -0.94 -12.82
C LEU A 38 11.60 -0.69 -11.38
N THR A 39 10.89 0.15 -10.63
CA THR A 39 11.01 0.23 -9.16
C THR A 39 9.81 -0.44 -8.51
N GLN A 40 9.93 -0.87 -7.26
CA GLN A 40 8.80 -1.43 -6.51
C GLN A 40 8.23 -0.38 -5.57
N LYS A 41 6.93 -0.10 -5.71
CA LYS A 41 6.16 0.67 -4.73
C LYS A 41 5.53 -0.31 -3.74
N THR A 42 5.91 -0.16 -2.47
CA THR A 42 5.39 -0.97 -1.38
C THR A 42 4.59 -0.08 -0.44
N LEU A 43 3.36 -0.47 -0.16
CA LEU A 43 2.46 0.20 0.76
C LEU A 43 1.93 -0.82 1.78
N TRP A 44 1.48 -0.33 2.92
CA TRP A 44 0.92 -1.17 3.97
C TRP A 44 -0.30 -0.55 4.61
N LEU A 45 -1.34 -1.35 4.79
CA LEU A 45 -2.45 -1.03 5.69
C LEU A 45 -2.27 -1.81 6.98
N CYS A 46 -2.40 -1.10 8.09
CA CYS A 46 -2.40 -1.73 9.39
C CYS A 46 -3.61 -2.68 9.57
N PRO A 47 -3.58 -3.59 10.55
CA PRO A 47 -4.66 -4.57 10.74
C PRO A 47 -6.06 -3.95 10.89
N ALA A 48 -6.17 -2.77 11.49
CA ALA A 48 -7.45 -2.08 11.65
C ALA A 48 -7.95 -1.50 10.32
N CYS A 49 -7.10 -0.76 9.61
CA CYS A 49 -7.47 -0.19 8.32
C CYS A 49 -7.71 -1.26 7.26
N ALA A 50 -6.96 -2.37 7.28
CA ALA A 50 -7.12 -3.47 6.33
C ALA A 50 -8.48 -4.20 6.45
N LYS A 51 -9.23 -4.00 7.54
CA LYS A 51 -10.61 -4.53 7.70
C LYS A 51 -11.68 -3.64 7.08
N ILE A 52 -11.36 -2.37 6.83
CA ILE A 52 -12.32 -1.35 6.38
C ILE A 52 -11.99 -0.90 4.95
N TYR A 53 -10.70 -0.90 4.62
CA TYR A 53 -10.14 -0.34 3.40
C TYR A 53 -9.28 -1.34 2.66
N ASP A 54 -9.17 -1.10 1.36
CA ASP A 54 -8.24 -1.76 0.45
C ASP A 54 -7.47 -0.69 -0.36
N LEU A 55 -6.36 -1.06 -0.97
CA LEU A 55 -5.62 -0.19 -1.88
C LEU A 55 -5.80 -0.68 -3.32
N ARG A 56 -6.46 0.13 -4.15
CA ARG A 56 -6.55 -0.12 -5.59
C ARG A 56 -5.47 0.64 -6.32
N TYR A 57 -4.78 -0.05 -7.23
CA TYR A 57 -3.78 0.57 -8.09
C TYR A 57 -4.43 1.01 -9.41
N ASP A 58 -4.38 2.31 -9.67
CA ASP A 58 -4.77 2.90 -10.94
C ASP A 58 -3.56 2.87 -11.89
N ARG A 59 -3.69 2.14 -13.01
CA ARG A 59 -2.58 1.99 -13.97
C ARG A 59 -2.34 3.25 -14.81
N HIS A 60 -3.36 4.06 -15.03
CA HIS A 60 -3.27 5.27 -15.86
C HIS A 60 -2.54 6.38 -15.10
N LYS A 61 -2.89 6.55 -13.82
CA LYS A 61 -2.26 7.53 -12.92
C LYS A 61 -0.99 7.00 -12.26
N GLN A 62 -0.79 5.67 -12.30
CA GLN A 62 0.30 4.98 -11.61
C GLN A 62 0.31 5.18 -10.10
N GLU A 63 -0.88 5.33 -9.52
CA GLU A 63 -1.09 5.67 -8.12
C GLU A 63 -1.94 4.63 -7.40
N PHE A 64 -1.81 4.58 -6.07
CA PHE A 64 -2.69 3.78 -5.24
C PHE A 64 -3.74 4.68 -4.60
N THR A 65 -4.99 4.23 -4.65
CA THR A 65 -6.11 4.90 -4.00
C THR A 65 -6.67 4.00 -2.91
N LEU A 66 -6.87 4.58 -1.74
CA LEU A 66 -7.58 3.92 -0.65
C LEU A 66 -9.07 3.85 -1.00
N VAL A 67 -9.65 2.65 -0.93
CA VAL A 67 -11.06 2.42 -1.19
C VAL A 67 -11.69 1.66 -0.05
N HIS A 68 -12.96 1.93 0.25
CA HIS A 68 -13.70 1.10 1.21
C HIS A 68 -13.88 -0.32 0.67
N LEU A 69 -13.66 -1.31 1.53
CA LEU A 69 -14.09 -2.67 1.28
C LEU A 69 -15.61 -2.65 1.16
N ARG A 70 -16.14 -3.08 0.01
CA ARG A 70 -17.57 -3.36 -0.10
C ARG A 70 -17.84 -4.52 0.83
N ARG A 71 -18.67 -4.31 1.85
CA ARG A 71 -19.29 -5.43 2.56
C ARG A 71 -20.17 -6.15 1.54
N THR A 72 -19.72 -7.30 1.04
CA THR A 72 -20.65 -8.30 0.53
C THR A 72 -21.49 -8.72 1.74
N ALA A 73 -22.71 -8.20 1.78
CA ALA A 73 -23.76 -8.67 2.66
C ALA A 73 -24.13 -10.11 2.29
#